data_AF-A0ABD0LAP1-F1
#
_entry.id   AF-A0ABD0LAP1-F1
#
_cell.length_a   1.000
_cell.length_b   1.000
_cell.length_c   1.000
_cell.angle_alpha   90.00
_cell.angle_beta   90.00
_cell.angle_gamma   90.00
#
_symmetry.space_group_name_H-M   'P 1'
#
loop_
_entity.id
_entity.type
_entity.pdbx_description
1 polymer ?
#
loop_
_entity_poly.entity_id
_entity_poly.type
_entity_poly.pdbx_seq_one_letter_code
_entity_poly.pdbx_strand_id
1 'polypeptide(L)'
;MRGFYQVRHADPRVNEADSTRRACGGGVYVIGGDAEPEVVQWRPKCIKCVRIRFSMELLYSVDYRSLPKTSDFLLEEKTVCSLSCQNILAFSRLSNASKDGCPFEVVHEVCVFDLDRPWEEFQVTTSPVPVVYMRWDPSGTRLLVVNAEGTFTVWIMQDHLINRWEEFGSTSLPGEEVLVLAWLHSGIQVLFNPDKRDVVAYNEKFQRSKFNPTVTLFGNKPMEGWMGVTSTGMVTVGLLQDSGVPAKRKLITAKQCLAPGYLRFTQADIAFMATGEVMVAASEGTVAAAVQCFIVTVEVENNACVINSSAGASFFLKSLTDYSNRDNQVLHVSKICFLNRENSDVLLVCCAGPGHSSVEVWHLLEQTMPLHRVFQSAASPEAACKMPKWMHKASIVTMLI
;
A
#
# COMPACT_ATOMS: atom_id res chain seq x y z
N MET A 1 32.74 11.97 -39.77
CA MET A 1 32.44 11.67 -41.19
C MET A 1 30.95 11.39 -41.30
N ARG A 2 30.28 12.11 -42.20
CA ARG A 2 28.83 12.03 -42.47
C ARG A 2 28.53 10.82 -43.37
N GLY A 3 27.39 10.17 -43.15
CA GLY A 3 26.68 9.33 -44.13
C GLY A 3 25.19 9.37 -43.76
N PHE A 4 24.36 10.19 -44.38
CA PHE A 4 23.65 10.01 -45.66
C PHE A 4 22.80 8.73 -45.72
N TYR A 5 21.48 8.89 -45.51
CA TYR A 5 20.48 8.05 -46.17
C TYR A 5 19.44 8.94 -46.86
N GLN A 6 19.08 8.50 -48.06
CA GLN A 6 18.43 9.22 -49.14
C GLN A 6 16.94 8.90 -49.19
N VAL A 7 16.10 9.93 -49.26
CA VAL A 7 14.64 9.84 -49.42
C VAL A 7 14.29 9.64 -50.90
N ARG A 8 13.34 8.74 -51.20
CA ARG A 8 12.63 8.70 -52.50
C ARG A 8 11.13 8.81 -52.25
N HIS A 9 10.51 9.81 -52.88
CA HIS A 9 9.07 9.92 -53.07
C HIS A 9 8.64 9.25 -54.39
N ALA A 10 7.45 8.66 -54.42
CA ALA A 10 6.64 8.52 -55.62
C ALA A 10 5.14 8.57 -55.30
N ASP A 11 4.41 9.22 -56.20
CA ASP A 11 3.09 9.88 -56.15
C ASP A 11 1.83 8.95 -56.14
N PRO A 12 0.60 9.50 -55.93
CA PRO A 12 -0.62 8.82 -55.52
C PRO A 12 -1.54 8.44 -56.69
N ARG A 13 -2.56 7.61 -56.41
CA ARG A 13 -3.83 7.66 -57.15
C ARG A 13 -5.03 7.50 -56.23
N VAL A 14 -5.96 8.41 -56.48
CA VAL A 14 -7.28 8.67 -55.90
C VAL A 14 -8.26 7.55 -56.26
N ASN A 15 -9.19 7.24 -55.35
CA ASN A 15 -10.61 7.06 -55.69
C ASN A 15 -11.49 7.34 -54.46
N GLU A 16 -12.35 8.34 -54.62
CA GLU A 16 -13.40 8.81 -53.72
C GLU A 16 -14.67 7.93 -53.78
N ALA A 17 -15.57 8.22 -52.83
CA ALA A 17 -16.91 7.69 -52.54
C ALA A 17 -16.91 6.48 -51.59
N ASP A 18 -17.54 6.50 -50.41
CA ASP A 18 -18.83 7.13 -50.13
C ASP A 18 -18.96 7.60 -48.67
N SER A 19 -19.73 8.67 -48.49
CA SER A 19 -19.86 9.43 -47.26
C SER A 19 -21.00 8.91 -46.37
N THR A 20 -20.71 8.62 -45.10
CA THR A 20 -21.68 8.82 -44.01
C THR A 20 -20.93 9.25 -42.76
N ARG A 21 -21.00 10.56 -42.49
CA ARG A 21 -20.46 11.24 -41.32
C ARG A 21 -21.22 10.80 -40.06
N ARG A 22 -20.49 10.30 -39.06
CA ARG A 22 -20.66 10.74 -37.67
C ARG A 22 -19.29 11.11 -37.12
N ALA A 23 -19.07 12.41 -37.03
CA ALA A 23 -17.96 12.99 -36.33
C ALA A 23 -18.19 12.83 -34.82
N CYS A 24 -17.25 12.20 -34.13
CA CYS A 24 -16.91 12.52 -32.75
C CYS A 24 -15.39 12.72 -32.73
N GLY A 25 -15.00 13.98 -32.95
CA GLY A 25 -13.62 14.41 -32.83
C GLY A 25 -13.15 14.37 -31.37
N GLY A 26 -11.87 14.08 -31.21
CA GLY A 26 -11.15 14.15 -29.94
C GLY A 26 -9.66 14.16 -30.24
N GLY A 27 -9.18 15.24 -30.87
CA GLY A 27 -7.75 15.51 -31.00
C GLY A 27 -7.20 16.00 -29.66
N VAL A 28 -5.98 15.58 -29.33
CA VAL A 28 -5.21 16.13 -28.22
C VAL A 28 -4.37 17.28 -28.78
N TYR A 29 -4.58 18.49 -28.28
CA TYR A 29 -3.73 19.63 -28.58
C TYR A 29 -2.70 19.79 -27.45
N VAL A 30 -1.44 19.96 -27.83
CA VAL A 30 -0.39 20.48 -26.95
C VAL A 30 -0.22 21.95 -27.32
N ILE A 31 -0.44 22.86 -26.38
CA ILE A 31 -0.08 24.27 -26.53
C ILE A 31 1.09 24.54 -25.60
N GLY A 32 2.23 24.91 -26.19
CA GLY A 32 3.37 25.50 -25.47
C GLY A 32 4.73 25.23 -26.12
N GLY A 33 5.23 26.20 -26.87
CA GLY A 33 6.64 26.32 -27.26
C GLY A 33 6.92 26.01 -28.74
N ASP A 34 7.47 26.98 -29.46
CA ASP A 34 7.70 27.00 -30.91
C ASP A 34 8.53 25.79 -31.42
N ALA A 35 7.84 24.76 -31.89
CA ALA A 35 8.36 23.77 -32.84
C ALA A 35 7.18 23.18 -33.60
N GLU A 36 7.25 23.13 -34.94
CA GLU A 36 6.19 22.60 -35.79
C GLU A 36 5.82 21.15 -35.40
N PRO A 37 4.53 20.81 -35.29
CA PRO A 37 4.12 19.46 -34.93
C PRO A 37 4.29 18.50 -36.12
N GLU A 38 5.22 17.56 -36.00
CA GLU A 38 5.30 16.41 -36.91
C GLU A 38 4.16 15.43 -36.60
N VAL A 39 3.20 15.29 -37.51
CA VAL A 39 2.05 14.38 -37.36
C VAL A 39 2.48 12.96 -37.72
N VAL A 40 2.87 12.18 -36.72
CA VAL A 40 3.10 10.74 -36.90
C VAL A 40 1.81 9.98 -36.62
N GLN A 41 1.09 9.61 -37.68
CA GLN A 41 -0.20 8.93 -37.60
C GLN A 41 -0.03 7.42 -37.34
N TRP A 42 0.04 7.00 -36.06
CA TRP A 42 -0.01 5.59 -35.66
C TRP A 42 -1.43 5.17 -35.29
N ARG A 43 -1.88 4.01 -35.78
CA ARG A 43 -3.16 3.39 -35.40
C ARG A 43 -3.01 2.69 -34.05
N PRO A 44 -3.52 3.20 -32.92
CA PRO A 44 -3.38 2.56 -31.62
C PRO A 44 -4.50 1.53 -31.45
N LYS A 45 -4.12 0.29 -31.16
CA LYS A 45 -5.07 -0.76 -30.80
C LYS A 45 -5.36 -0.68 -29.28
N CYS A 46 -6.29 0.19 -28.90
CA CYS A 46 -7.12 0.25 -27.65
C CYS A 46 -6.42 0.41 -26.28
N ILE A 47 -6.72 1.49 -25.53
CA ILE A 47 -6.08 1.90 -24.25
C ILE A 47 -7.10 2.72 -23.38
N LYS A 48 -7.33 2.36 -22.09
CA LYS A 48 -7.94 3.13 -20.94
C LYS A 48 -7.70 2.40 -19.59
N CYS A 49 -7.63 2.97 -18.37
CA CYS A 49 -6.75 4.00 -17.74
C CYS A 49 -6.45 3.54 -16.27
N VAL A 50 -5.24 3.11 -15.89
CA VAL A 50 -4.81 3.07 -14.46
C VAL A 50 -4.16 4.40 -14.10
N ARG A 51 -4.60 5.08 -13.03
CA ARG A 51 -4.11 6.44 -12.70
C ARG A 51 -3.23 6.42 -11.46
N ILE A 52 -1.91 6.42 -11.64
CA ILE A 52 -0.97 6.60 -10.53
C ILE A 52 -0.67 8.11 -10.41
N ARG A 53 -1.22 8.75 -9.38
CA ARG A 53 -0.99 10.18 -9.08
C ARG A 53 0.08 10.33 -8.02
N PHE A 54 1.16 11.03 -8.34
CA PHE A 54 2.04 11.69 -7.36
C PHE A 54 1.99 13.19 -7.68
N SER A 55 1.64 14.03 -6.70
CA SER A 55 1.50 15.50 -6.80
C SER A 55 0.87 16.04 -8.11
N MET A 56 -0.47 16.11 -8.17
CA MET A 56 -1.27 16.74 -9.25
C MET A 56 -0.98 16.41 -10.74
N GLU A 57 0.04 15.63 -11.09
CA GLU A 57 0.34 15.21 -12.46
C GLU A 57 0.21 13.69 -12.62
N LEU A 58 -0.37 13.27 -13.74
CA LEU A 58 -0.47 11.86 -14.12
C LEU A 58 0.80 11.47 -14.86
N LEU A 59 1.66 10.66 -14.23
CA LEU A 59 2.93 10.25 -14.82
C LEU A 59 2.76 9.03 -15.73
N TYR A 60 2.02 8.02 -15.28
CA TYR A 60 1.84 6.77 -16.02
C TYR A 60 0.40 6.27 -15.95
N SER A 61 -0.04 5.67 -17.06
CA SER A 61 -1.27 4.92 -17.14
C SER A 61 -1.05 3.59 -17.84
N VAL A 62 -1.54 2.52 -17.24
CA VAL A 62 -1.28 1.14 -17.66
C VAL A 62 -2.61 0.46 -17.92
N ASP A 63 -2.82 0.03 -19.16
CA ASP A 63 -4.14 -0.35 -19.63
C ASP A 63 -4.13 -1.73 -20.28
N TYR A 64 -4.95 -2.63 -19.75
CA TYR A 64 -5.13 -3.98 -20.27
C TYR A 64 -6.49 -4.11 -20.98
N ARG A 65 -6.52 -4.82 -22.11
CA ARG A 65 -7.79 -5.20 -22.74
C ARG A 65 -8.43 -6.32 -21.93
N SER A 66 -9.63 -6.08 -21.41
CA SER A 66 -10.49 -7.18 -20.96
C SER A 66 -10.85 -8.07 -22.14
N LEU A 67 -11.01 -9.37 -21.89
CA LEU A 67 -11.57 -10.32 -22.85
C LEU A 67 -12.96 -9.85 -23.34
N PRO A 68 -13.37 -10.23 -24.56
CA PRO A 68 -14.63 -9.78 -25.12
C PRO A 68 -15.81 -10.18 -24.23
N LYS A 69 -16.64 -9.16 -23.95
CA LYS A 69 -17.90 -9.19 -23.20
C LYS A 69 -18.79 -10.34 -23.62
N THR A 70 -18.77 -11.42 -22.83
CA THR A 70 -19.78 -12.47 -22.95
C THR A 70 -20.37 -12.91 -21.61
N SER A 71 -19.91 -12.33 -20.49
CA SER A 71 -20.47 -12.60 -19.15
C SER A 71 -20.23 -11.44 -18.15
N ASP A 72 -20.46 -10.20 -18.57
CA ASP A 72 -20.18 -8.96 -17.79
C ASP A 72 -21.11 -8.71 -16.57
N PHE A 73 -22.00 -9.65 -16.20
CA PHE A 73 -22.99 -9.40 -15.13
C PHE A 73 -22.63 -9.97 -13.76
N LEU A 74 -21.54 -10.72 -13.60
CA LEU A 74 -21.28 -11.47 -12.35
C LEU A 74 -19.92 -11.24 -11.67
N LEU A 75 -18.97 -10.51 -12.28
CA LEU A 75 -17.64 -10.30 -11.69
C LEU A 75 -17.23 -8.83 -11.82
N GLU A 76 -17.41 -8.06 -10.75
CA GLU A 76 -16.75 -6.77 -10.59
C GLU A 76 -15.25 -7.08 -10.33
N GLU A 77 -14.43 -7.05 -11.38
CA GLU A 77 -13.02 -7.45 -11.31
C GLU A 77 -12.18 -6.43 -10.52
N LYS A 78 -11.91 -6.73 -9.25
CA LYS A 78 -10.97 -5.95 -8.43
C LYS A 78 -9.53 -6.30 -8.82
N THR A 79 -8.94 -5.49 -9.71
CA THR A 79 -7.50 -5.55 -10.00
C THR A 79 -6.70 -4.91 -8.88
N VAL A 80 -5.66 -5.60 -8.41
CA VAL A 80 -4.72 -5.09 -7.41
C VAL A 80 -3.41 -4.75 -8.11
N CYS A 81 -2.75 -3.67 -7.70
CA CYS A 81 -1.42 -3.30 -8.18
C CYS A 81 -0.55 -2.70 -7.07
N SER A 82 0.76 -2.75 -7.24
CA SER A 82 1.75 -2.20 -6.32
C SER A 82 3.00 -1.77 -7.10
N LEU A 83 3.55 -0.59 -6.79
CA LEU A 83 4.76 -0.06 -7.41
C LEU A 83 5.94 -0.18 -6.44
N SER A 84 7.07 -0.71 -6.91
CA SER A 84 8.30 -0.84 -6.14
C SER A 84 9.15 0.45 -6.18
N CYS A 85 10.15 0.54 -5.31
CA CYS A 85 11.16 1.61 -5.35
C CYS A 85 12.16 1.45 -6.52
N GLN A 86 12.13 0.33 -7.24
CA GLN A 86 12.93 0.07 -8.44
C GLN A 86 12.14 0.34 -9.74
N ASN A 87 11.04 1.09 -9.68
CA ASN A 87 10.15 1.34 -10.83
C ASN A 87 9.57 0.07 -11.46
N ILE A 88 9.38 -0.99 -10.67
CA ILE A 88 8.74 -2.22 -11.13
C ILE A 88 7.29 -2.22 -10.65
N LEU A 89 6.35 -2.31 -11.59
CA LEU A 89 4.93 -2.42 -11.28
C LEU A 89 4.54 -3.90 -11.21
N ALA A 90 3.93 -4.31 -10.10
CA ALA A 90 3.21 -5.57 -9.98
C ALA A 90 1.72 -5.32 -10.15
N PHE A 91 1.03 -6.19 -10.87
CA PHE A 91 -0.43 -6.13 -11.04
C PHE A 91 -1.02 -7.54 -11.17
N SER A 92 -2.29 -7.67 -10.79
CA SER A 92 -3.05 -8.91 -10.96
C SER A 92 -3.96 -8.81 -12.17
N ARG A 93 -4.20 -9.91 -12.89
CA ARG A 93 -5.24 -9.94 -13.93
C ARG A 93 -5.94 -11.29 -13.98
N LEU A 94 -7.14 -11.28 -14.55
CA LEU A 94 -7.83 -12.50 -14.93
C LEU A 94 -7.28 -13.04 -16.25
N SER A 95 -7.07 -14.34 -16.33
CA SER A 95 -6.60 -15.05 -17.52
C SER A 95 -7.44 -16.30 -17.72
N ASN A 96 -7.89 -16.51 -18.96
CA ASN A 96 -8.55 -17.75 -19.33
C ASN A 96 -7.45 -18.74 -19.72
N ALA A 97 -7.13 -19.67 -18.82
CA ALA A 97 -6.09 -20.66 -19.09
C ALA A 97 -6.61 -21.66 -20.13
N SER A 98 -6.12 -21.57 -21.37
CA SER A 98 -6.46 -22.53 -22.45
C SER A 98 -5.48 -23.70 -22.53
N LYS A 99 -4.92 -24.17 -21.39
CA LYS A 99 -3.85 -25.17 -21.44
C LYS A 99 -4.33 -26.61 -21.55
N ASP A 100 -5.53 -26.95 -21.06
CA ASP A 100 -6.03 -28.34 -21.02
C ASP A 100 -7.41 -28.57 -21.69
N GLY A 101 -7.81 -27.71 -22.62
CA GLY A 101 -9.04 -27.93 -23.40
C GLY A 101 -10.36 -27.66 -22.65
N CYS A 102 -10.30 -27.20 -21.39
CA CYS A 102 -11.43 -26.64 -20.65
C CYS A 102 -11.49 -25.12 -20.87
N PRO A 103 -12.38 -24.59 -21.72
CA PRO A 103 -12.44 -23.16 -22.06
C PRO A 103 -12.96 -22.26 -20.92
N PHE A 104 -13.15 -22.80 -19.71
CA PHE A 104 -13.78 -22.13 -18.58
C PHE A 104 -12.90 -22.09 -17.32
N GLU A 105 -11.65 -22.55 -17.37
CA GLU A 105 -10.77 -22.44 -16.21
C GLU A 105 -10.23 -21.00 -16.10
N VAL A 106 -10.77 -20.30 -15.12
CA VAL A 106 -10.42 -18.92 -14.80
C VAL A 106 -9.26 -18.93 -13.81
N VAL A 107 -8.16 -18.29 -14.19
CA VAL A 107 -6.95 -18.19 -13.38
C VAL A 107 -6.59 -16.73 -13.18
N HIS A 108 -6.09 -16.40 -11.99
CA HIS A 108 -5.59 -15.08 -11.65
C HIS A 108 -4.07 -15.07 -11.77
N GLU A 109 -3.55 -14.26 -12.67
CA GLU A 109 -2.11 -14.08 -12.87
C GLU A 109 -1.62 -12.90 -12.06
N VAL A 110 -0.41 -13.02 -11.49
CA VAL A 110 0.36 -11.90 -10.98
C VAL A 110 1.53 -11.68 -11.91
N CYS A 111 1.62 -10.48 -12.46
CA CYS A 111 2.63 -10.11 -13.43
C CYS A 111 3.37 -8.86 -13.00
N VAL A 112 4.59 -8.71 -13.49
CA VAL A 112 5.45 -7.55 -13.28
C VAL A 112 6.02 -7.03 -14.59
N PHE A 113 6.27 -5.73 -14.65
CA PHE A 113 7.08 -5.11 -15.69
C PHE A 113 7.81 -3.88 -15.14
N ASP A 114 8.91 -3.53 -15.80
CA ASP A 114 9.66 -2.31 -15.53
C ASP A 114 8.96 -1.13 -16.23
N LEU A 115 8.73 -0.02 -15.52
CA LEU A 115 8.13 1.19 -16.10
C LEU A 115 8.95 1.76 -17.27
N ASP A 116 10.25 1.48 -17.35
CA ASP A 116 11.11 1.85 -18.48
C ASP A 116 10.91 0.93 -19.70
N ARG A 117 10.39 -0.28 -19.48
CA ARG A 117 10.10 -1.29 -20.52
C ARG A 117 8.72 -1.93 -20.33
N PRO A 118 7.64 -1.15 -20.41
CA PRO A 118 6.29 -1.64 -20.13
C PRO A 118 5.77 -2.69 -21.11
N TRP A 119 6.47 -2.93 -22.22
CA TRP A 119 6.19 -3.99 -23.19
C TRP A 119 6.80 -5.35 -22.81
N GLU A 120 7.72 -5.39 -21.83
CA GLU A 120 8.35 -6.62 -21.32
C GLU A 120 7.68 -7.05 -20.02
N GLU A 121 6.64 -7.88 -20.15
CA GLU A 121 5.88 -8.40 -19.02
C GLU A 121 6.39 -9.80 -18.61
N PHE A 122 6.52 -10.02 -17.29
CA PHE A 122 6.92 -11.29 -16.72
C PHE A 122 5.90 -11.79 -15.70
N GLN A 123 5.51 -13.05 -15.82
CA GLN A 123 4.62 -13.70 -14.87
C GLN A 123 5.39 -14.09 -13.61
N VAL A 124 4.89 -13.68 -12.44
CA VAL A 124 5.41 -14.09 -11.12
C VAL A 124 4.74 -15.39 -10.68
N THR A 125 3.42 -15.44 -10.73
CA THR A 125 2.64 -16.61 -10.29
C THR A 125 1.24 -16.64 -10.88
N THR A 126 0.56 -17.77 -10.72
CA THR A 126 -0.85 -18.00 -11.05
C THR A 126 -1.58 -18.56 -9.86
N SER A 127 -2.81 -18.12 -9.63
CA SER A 127 -3.67 -18.54 -8.53
C SER A 127 -5.08 -18.85 -9.06
N PRO A 128 -5.74 -19.93 -8.60
CA PRO A 128 -7.14 -20.18 -8.93
C PRO A 128 -8.09 -19.15 -8.28
N VAL A 129 -7.61 -18.44 -7.27
CA VAL A 129 -8.37 -17.51 -6.43
C VAL A 129 -7.91 -16.07 -6.68
N PRO A 130 -8.82 -15.07 -6.65
CA PRO A 130 -8.47 -13.67 -6.83
C PRO A 130 -7.38 -13.19 -5.88
N VAL A 131 -6.49 -12.34 -6.37
CA VAL A 131 -5.50 -11.65 -5.55
C VAL A 131 -6.15 -10.41 -4.94
N VAL A 132 -6.08 -10.28 -3.61
CA VAL A 132 -6.73 -9.18 -2.87
C VAL A 132 -5.75 -8.13 -2.36
N TYR A 133 -4.47 -8.49 -2.22
CA TYR A 133 -3.44 -7.58 -1.76
C TYR A 133 -2.07 -7.93 -2.35
N MET A 134 -1.27 -6.92 -2.67
CA MET A 134 0.14 -7.08 -3.06
C MET A 134 0.99 -5.99 -2.44
N ARG A 135 2.21 -6.34 -2.03
CA ARG A 135 3.12 -5.37 -1.45
C ARG A 135 4.58 -5.70 -1.71
N TRP A 136 5.27 -4.75 -2.33
CA TRP A 136 6.73 -4.75 -2.45
C TRP A 136 7.42 -4.56 -1.11
N ASP A 137 8.54 -5.26 -0.93
CA ASP A 137 9.47 -4.97 0.15
C ASP A 137 10.20 -3.64 -0.08
N PRO A 138 10.82 -3.05 0.96
CA PRO A 138 11.51 -1.77 0.82
C PRO A 138 12.65 -1.77 -0.19
N SER A 139 13.27 -2.93 -0.48
CA SER A 139 14.30 -3.04 -1.50
C SER A 139 13.77 -3.19 -2.93
N GLY A 140 12.48 -3.55 -3.09
CA GLY A 140 11.85 -3.81 -4.39
C GLY A 140 12.27 -5.14 -5.04
N THR A 141 12.83 -6.08 -4.28
CA THR A 141 13.29 -7.39 -4.77
C THR A 141 12.37 -8.55 -4.36
N ARG A 142 11.39 -8.29 -3.49
CA ARG A 142 10.44 -9.28 -2.99
C ARG A 142 9.02 -8.74 -3.05
N LEU A 143 8.10 -9.64 -3.36
CA LEU A 143 6.69 -9.34 -3.51
C LEU A 143 5.88 -10.24 -2.59
N LEU A 144 5.17 -9.65 -1.64
CA LEU A 144 4.16 -10.34 -0.84
C LEU A 144 2.84 -10.30 -1.60
N VAL A 145 2.28 -11.48 -1.88
CA VAL A 145 0.99 -11.65 -2.56
C VAL A 145 0.00 -12.30 -1.60
N VAL A 146 -1.21 -11.77 -1.54
CA VAL A 146 -2.31 -12.35 -0.75
C VAL A 146 -3.53 -12.60 -1.62
N ASN A 147 -4.03 -13.83 -1.59
CA ASN A 147 -5.26 -14.21 -2.30
C ASN A 147 -6.52 -14.09 -1.42
N ALA A 148 -7.70 -14.19 -2.02
CA ALA A 148 -8.98 -14.03 -1.34
C ALA A 148 -9.30 -15.16 -0.33
N GLU A 149 -8.58 -16.27 -0.39
CA GLU A 149 -8.65 -17.34 0.62
C GLU A 149 -7.80 -17.04 1.86
N GLY A 150 -7.06 -15.93 1.88
CA GLY A 150 -6.17 -15.56 2.98
C GLY A 150 -4.84 -16.31 2.96
N THR A 151 -4.37 -16.75 1.79
CA THR A 151 -3.01 -17.30 1.62
C THR A 151 -2.04 -16.18 1.31
N PHE A 152 -0.99 -16.09 2.11
CA PHE A 152 0.11 -15.15 2.01
C PHE A 152 1.29 -15.90 1.41
N THR A 153 1.80 -15.43 0.27
CA THR A 153 2.95 -16.02 -0.39
C THR A 153 4.00 -14.96 -0.65
N VAL A 154 5.23 -15.25 -0.24
CA VAL A 154 6.38 -14.38 -0.51
C VAL A 154 7.11 -14.86 -1.75
N TRP A 155 7.23 -13.99 -2.74
CA TRP A 155 8.00 -14.21 -3.96
C TRP A 155 9.27 -13.37 -3.91
N ILE A 156 10.40 -13.94 -4.35
CA ILE A 156 11.69 -13.24 -4.41
C ILE A 156 12.27 -13.30 -5.82
N MET A 157 12.90 -12.21 -6.24
CA MET A 157 13.66 -12.17 -7.49
C MET A 157 14.94 -12.99 -7.35
N GLN A 158 15.19 -13.90 -8.29
CA GLN A 158 16.44 -14.63 -8.38
C GLN A 158 17.49 -13.78 -9.09
N ASP A 159 18.71 -13.71 -8.53
CA ASP A 159 19.85 -12.99 -9.13
C ASP A 159 19.56 -11.54 -9.53
N HIS A 160 18.60 -10.89 -8.86
CA HIS A 160 18.08 -9.55 -9.21
C HIS A 160 17.49 -9.46 -10.63
N LEU A 161 17.01 -10.57 -11.18
CA LEU A 161 16.39 -10.64 -12.50
C LEU A 161 14.86 -10.54 -12.38
N ILE A 162 14.28 -9.50 -12.99
CA ILE A 162 12.82 -9.25 -13.00
C ILE A 162 12.00 -10.40 -13.61
N ASN A 163 12.61 -11.22 -14.47
CA ASN A 163 11.94 -12.32 -15.15
C ASN A 163 12.08 -13.68 -14.45
N ARG A 164 12.75 -13.74 -13.29
CA ARG A 164 12.95 -14.98 -12.53
C ARG A 164 12.50 -14.80 -11.10
N TRP A 165 11.47 -15.55 -10.75
CA TRP A 165 10.84 -15.51 -9.45
C TRP A 165 10.81 -16.89 -8.81
N GLU A 166 11.01 -16.93 -7.50
CA GLU A 166 10.85 -18.14 -6.70
C GLU A 166 9.99 -17.85 -5.47
N GLU A 167 9.17 -18.83 -5.08
CA GLU A 167 8.46 -18.78 -3.82
C GLU A 167 9.47 -19.00 -2.68
N PHE A 168 9.54 -18.05 -1.75
CA PHE A 168 10.30 -18.20 -0.51
C PHE A 168 9.53 -19.04 0.50
N GLY A 169 8.21 -18.86 0.56
CA GLY A 169 7.32 -19.63 1.41
C GLY A 169 5.94 -18.99 1.51
N SER A 170 5.00 -19.75 2.07
CA SER A 170 3.60 -19.36 2.20
C SER A 170 3.00 -19.73 3.56
N THR A 171 1.92 -19.05 3.91
CA THR A 171 1.11 -19.32 5.10
C THR A 171 -0.35 -18.95 4.83
N SER A 172 -1.28 -19.65 5.44
CA SER A 172 -2.72 -19.42 5.23
C SER A 172 -3.44 -18.97 6.51
N LEU A 173 -4.42 -18.11 6.30
CA LEU A 173 -5.44 -17.66 7.25
C LEU A 173 -6.82 -17.82 6.60
N PRO A 174 -7.32 -19.07 6.50
CA PRO A 174 -8.58 -19.32 5.83
C PRO A 174 -9.73 -18.58 6.54
N GLY A 175 -10.53 -17.86 5.75
CA GLY A 175 -11.70 -17.12 6.25
C GLY A 175 -11.38 -15.73 6.83
N GLU A 176 -10.12 -15.31 6.83
CA GLU A 176 -9.71 -13.98 7.30
C GLU A 176 -9.57 -12.99 6.15
N GLU A 177 -10.16 -11.80 6.28
CA GLU A 177 -10.01 -10.72 5.31
C GLU A 177 -8.85 -9.81 5.73
N VAL A 178 -7.86 -9.62 4.85
CA VAL A 178 -6.68 -8.77 5.13
C VAL A 178 -7.00 -7.29 4.92
N LEU A 179 -6.83 -6.49 5.98
CA LEU A 179 -7.05 -5.04 5.93
C LEU A 179 -5.77 -4.28 5.56
N VAL A 180 -4.64 -4.69 6.13
CA VAL A 180 -3.35 -4.02 5.90
C VAL A 180 -2.18 -5.00 5.98
N LEU A 181 -1.16 -4.73 5.16
CA LEU A 181 0.13 -5.40 5.16
C LEU A 181 1.27 -4.41 5.31
N ALA A 182 2.35 -4.81 5.96
CA ALA A 182 3.60 -4.07 6.02
C ALA A 182 4.79 -5.03 6.05
N TRP A 183 5.88 -4.64 5.40
CA TRP A 183 7.18 -5.26 5.63
C TRP A 183 7.79 -4.68 6.90
N LEU A 184 8.43 -5.52 7.71
CA LEU A 184 9.04 -5.13 8.98
C LEU A 184 10.17 -4.12 8.75
N HIS A 185 10.36 -3.21 9.71
CA HIS A 185 11.37 -2.17 9.61
C HIS A 185 12.76 -2.71 9.95
N SER A 186 13.76 -2.34 9.15
CA SER A 186 15.14 -2.81 9.29
C SER A 186 16.01 -1.97 10.24
N GLY A 187 15.45 -0.91 10.83
CA GLY A 187 16.15 0.08 11.65
C GLY A 187 16.82 1.19 10.84
N ILE A 188 16.74 1.17 9.51
CA ILE A 188 17.34 2.20 8.66
C ILE A 188 16.28 3.26 8.35
N GLN A 189 16.37 4.41 9.01
CA GLN A 189 15.55 5.59 8.70
C GLN A 189 16.43 6.72 8.14
N VAL A 190 16.08 7.21 6.96
CA VAL A 190 16.77 8.33 6.29
C VAL A 190 15.79 9.49 6.16
N LEU A 191 16.12 10.62 6.78
CA LEU A 191 15.30 11.82 6.77
C LEU A 191 15.95 12.89 5.89
N PHE A 192 15.13 13.57 5.09
CA PHE A 192 15.55 14.77 4.39
C PHE A 192 15.70 15.93 5.37
N ASN A 193 16.83 16.63 5.33
CA ASN A 193 17.09 17.82 6.12
C ASN A 193 16.84 19.07 5.25
N PRO A 194 15.74 19.81 5.48
CA PRO A 194 15.39 20.96 4.65
C PRO A 194 16.39 22.10 4.77
N ASP A 195 17.11 22.23 5.89
CA ASP A 195 18.11 23.27 6.10
C ASP A 195 19.34 23.07 5.22
N LYS A 196 19.57 21.82 4.79
CA LYS A 196 20.69 21.44 3.92
C LYS A 196 20.27 21.29 2.45
N ARG A 197 19.06 21.73 2.07
CA ARG A 197 18.55 21.57 0.70
C ARG A 197 19.46 22.18 -0.38
N ASP A 198 20.18 23.25 -0.03
CA ASP A 198 21.02 24.04 -0.94
C ASP A 198 22.48 23.51 -1.00
N VAL A 199 22.82 22.49 -0.20
CA VAL A 199 24.14 21.85 -0.22
C VAL A 199 24.34 21.09 -1.53
N VAL A 200 25.48 21.29 -2.19
CA VAL A 200 25.80 20.63 -3.47
C VAL A 200 25.94 19.11 -3.31
N ALA A 201 26.57 18.67 -2.22
CA ALA A 201 26.71 17.26 -1.89
C ALA A 201 25.36 16.66 -1.50
N TYR A 202 24.77 15.85 -2.39
CA TYR A 202 23.43 15.28 -2.21
C TYR A 202 23.29 14.46 -0.92
N ASN A 203 24.31 13.68 -0.56
CA ASN A 203 24.30 12.85 0.65
C ASN A 203 24.18 13.68 1.95
N GLU A 204 24.63 14.94 1.94
CA GLU A 204 24.54 15.81 3.12
C GLU A 204 23.13 16.33 3.35
N LYS A 205 22.26 16.27 2.34
CA LYS A 205 20.84 16.62 2.45
C LYS A 205 20.04 15.61 3.26
N PHE A 206 20.61 14.45 3.54
CA PHE A 206 19.96 13.38 4.26
C PHE A 206 20.68 13.08 5.56
N GLN A 207 19.91 12.79 6.59
CA GLN A 207 20.44 12.39 7.89
C GLN A 207 19.83 11.06 8.31
N ARG A 208 20.64 10.23 8.95
CA ARG A 208 20.15 8.98 9.54
C ARG A 208 19.55 9.29 10.90
N SER A 209 18.32 8.88 11.10
CA SER A 209 17.66 8.93 12.40
C SER A 209 17.94 7.64 13.17
N LYS A 210 17.88 7.71 14.50
CA LYS A 210 17.90 6.49 15.33
C LYS A 210 16.55 5.80 15.21
N PHE A 211 16.55 4.58 14.68
CA PHE A 211 15.36 3.77 14.54
C PHE A 211 15.73 2.32 14.84
N ASN A 212 15.03 1.66 15.74
CA ASN A 212 15.29 0.26 16.04
C ASN A 212 14.58 -0.64 15.01
N PRO A 213 15.20 -1.74 14.58
CA PRO A 213 14.51 -2.74 13.77
C PRO A 213 13.30 -3.30 14.51
N THR A 214 12.28 -3.71 13.77
CA THR A 214 11.09 -4.33 14.37
C THR A 214 11.40 -5.67 15.03
N VAL A 215 12.32 -6.42 14.43
CA VAL A 215 12.78 -7.71 14.96
C VAL A 215 14.29 -7.76 14.85
N THR A 216 14.94 -8.14 15.94
CA THR A 216 16.38 -8.32 15.99
C THR A 216 16.74 -9.74 16.38
N LEU A 217 17.72 -10.32 15.68
CA LEU A 217 18.42 -11.53 16.10
C LEU A 217 19.55 -11.19 17.07
N PHE A 218 20.20 -12.24 17.59
CA PHE A 218 21.41 -12.12 18.39
C PHE A 218 22.43 -11.17 17.73
N GLY A 219 22.96 -10.23 18.53
CA GLY A 219 23.88 -9.20 18.04
C GLY A 219 23.19 -7.99 17.36
N ASN A 220 21.91 -7.74 17.65
CA ASN A 220 21.12 -6.63 17.09
C ASN A 220 21.02 -6.64 15.56
N LYS A 221 21.16 -7.81 14.94
CA LYS A 221 21.01 -7.94 13.49
C LYS A 221 19.51 -7.87 13.14
N PRO A 222 19.06 -6.96 12.25
CA PRO A 222 17.66 -6.92 11.84
C PRO A 222 17.26 -8.23 11.16
N MET A 223 16.05 -8.70 11.45
CA MET A 223 15.43 -9.80 10.75
C MET A 223 14.38 -9.26 9.78
N GLU A 224 14.38 -9.78 8.56
CA GLU A 224 13.40 -9.42 7.56
C GLU A 224 12.10 -10.20 7.77
N GLY A 225 10.98 -9.58 7.42
CA GLY A 225 9.68 -10.18 7.62
C GLY A 225 8.56 -9.28 7.12
N TRP A 226 7.35 -9.78 7.24
CA TRP A 226 6.13 -9.02 7.02
C TRP A 226 5.16 -9.23 8.17
N MET A 227 4.23 -8.29 8.30
CA MET A 227 3.12 -8.32 9.24
C MET A 227 1.83 -7.95 8.49
N GLY A 228 0.75 -8.64 8.83
CA GLY A 228 -0.59 -8.38 8.34
C GLY A 228 -1.59 -8.28 9.49
N VAL A 229 -2.63 -7.49 9.28
CA VAL A 229 -3.77 -7.38 10.20
C VAL A 229 -5.06 -7.65 9.44
N THR A 230 -5.92 -8.48 10.01
CA THR A 230 -7.18 -8.93 9.41
C THR A 230 -8.39 -8.20 10.00
N SER A 231 -9.56 -8.38 9.39
CA SER A 231 -10.82 -7.78 9.84
C SER A 231 -11.28 -8.28 11.21
N THR A 232 -10.88 -9.47 11.63
CA THR A 232 -11.17 -9.99 12.98
C THR A 232 -10.20 -9.47 14.05
N GLY A 233 -9.19 -8.69 13.65
CA GLY A 233 -8.12 -8.24 14.54
C GLY A 233 -7.02 -9.28 14.75
N MET A 234 -6.91 -10.29 13.89
CA MET A 234 -5.76 -11.21 13.88
C MET A 234 -4.54 -10.51 13.30
N VAL A 235 -3.45 -10.48 14.06
CA VAL A 235 -2.10 -10.17 13.57
C VAL A 235 -1.46 -11.45 13.09
N THR A 236 -0.86 -11.42 11.91
CA THR A 236 0.01 -12.49 11.43
C THR A 236 1.35 -11.93 11.02
N VAL A 237 2.42 -12.57 11.44
CA VAL A 237 3.80 -12.22 11.09
C VAL A 237 4.44 -13.39 10.36
N GLY A 238 5.18 -13.11 9.30
CA GLY A 238 6.08 -14.06 8.64
C GLY A 238 7.51 -13.52 8.63
N LEU A 239 8.42 -14.19 9.35
CA LEU A 239 9.84 -13.87 9.40
C LEU A 239 10.62 -14.71 8.40
N LEU A 240 11.45 -14.03 7.60
CA LEU A 240 12.24 -14.65 6.55
C LEU A 240 13.62 -15.01 7.13
N GLN A 241 13.84 -16.29 7.37
CA GLN A 241 15.14 -16.80 7.75
C GLN A 241 15.87 -17.31 6.50
N ASP A 242 16.77 -16.48 5.96
CA ASP A 242 17.67 -16.88 4.89
C ASP A 242 19.07 -17.18 5.45
N SER A 243 19.56 -18.38 5.16
CA SER A 243 20.91 -18.83 5.53
C SER A 243 21.92 -18.71 4.37
N GLY A 244 21.52 -18.08 3.26
CA GLY A 244 22.31 -17.95 2.03
C GLY A 244 22.28 -19.19 1.14
N VAL A 245 21.63 -20.27 1.59
CA VAL A 245 21.44 -21.50 0.83
C VAL A 245 19.95 -21.70 0.58
N PRO A 246 19.48 -21.78 -0.69
CA PRO A 246 18.06 -21.89 -1.01
C PRO A 246 17.34 -23.02 -0.28
N ALA A 247 17.96 -24.21 -0.17
CA ALA A 247 17.41 -25.38 0.50
C ALA A 247 17.20 -25.23 2.03
N LYS A 248 17.72 -24.17 2.63
CA LYS A 248 17.64 -23.88 4.07
C LYS A 248 16.87 -22.60 4.38
N ARG A 249 16.18 -22.03 3.39
CA ARG A 249 15.25 -20.93 3.63
C ARG A 249 14.06 -21.43 4.43
N LYS A 250 13.65 -20.64 5.42
CA LYS A 250 12.54 -20.98 6.30
C LYS A 250 11.69 -19.74 6.55
N LEU A 251 10.38 -19.88 6.36
CA LEU A 251 9.40 -18.91 6.79
C LEU A 251 8.92 -19.29 8.21
N ILE A 252 9.23 -18.45 9.19
CA ILE A 252 8.73 -18.63 10.57
C ILE A 252 7.49 -17.76 10.73
N THR A 253 6.37 -18.36 11.10
CA THR A 253 5.10 -17.64 11.19
C THR A 253 4.54 -17.65 12.60
N ALA A 254 3.93 -16.55 13.02
CA ALA A 254 3.15 -16.47 14.25
C ALA A 254 1.86 -15.69 14.03
N LYS A 255 0.89 -15.93 14.90
CA LYS A 255 -0.45 -15.35 14.85
C LYS A 255 -0.86 -14.94 16.27
N GLN A 256 -1.49 -13.78 16.41
CA GLN A 256 -1.94 -13.28 17.71
C GLN A 256 -3.10 -12.30 17.52
N CYS A 257 -4.10 -12.33 18.39
CA CYS A 257 -5.18 -11.34 18.35
C CYS A 257 -4.73 -9.99 18.95
N LEU A 258 -5.13 -8.88 18.33
CA LEU A 258 -4.85 -7.53 18.82
C LEU A 258 -5.45 -7.27 20.21
N ALA A 259 -6.65 -7.80 20.47
CA ALA A 259 -7.33 -7.72 21.75
C ALA A 259 -8.08 -9.03 22.05
N PRO A 260 -8.41 -9.29 23.33
CA PRO A 260 -9.31 -10.39 23.68
C PRO A 260 -10.74 -10.04 23.26
N GLY A 261 -11.30 -10.80 22.31
CA GLY A 261 -12.69 -10.67 21.86
C GLY A 261 -12.86 -10.79 20.35
N TYR A 262 -14.12 -10.85 19.91
CA TYR A 262 -14.47 -10.79 18.50
C TYR A 262 -14.54 -9.33 18.07
N LEU A 263 -13.46 -8.85 17.48
CA LEU A 263 -13.41 -7.52 16.86
C LEU A 263 -13.86 -7.65 15.40
N ARG A 264 -14.44 -6.59 14.85
CA ARG A 264 -14.78 -6.51 13.43
C ARG A 264 -14.37 -5.18 12.86
N PHE A 265 -13.10 -5.09 12.50
CA PHE A 265 -12.52 -3.95 11.83
C PHE A 265 -12.89 -3.96 10.35
N THR A 266 -13.11 -2.75 9.82
CA THR A 266 -13.28 -2.52 8.38
C THR A 266 -12.10 -1.72 7.82
N GLN A 267 -11.36 -1.02 8.67
CA GLN A 267 -10.18 -0.24 8.30
C GLN A 267 -9.06 -0.49 9.31
N ALA A 268 -7.83 -0.62 8.82
CA ALA A 268 -6.62 -0.71 9.62
C ALA A 268 -5.45 -0.04 8.90
N ASP A 269 -4.48 0.50 9.65
CA ASP A 269 -3.17 0.85 9.12
C ASP A 269 -2.06 0.59 10.14
N ILE A 270 -0.82 0.52 9.64
CA ILE A 270 0.38 0.16 10.41
C ILE A 270 1.43 1.27 10.30
N ALA A 271 2.00 1.67 11.45
CA ALA A 271 3.21 2.46 11.53
C ALA A 271 4.21 1.83 12.49
N PHE A 272 5.49 2.06 12.24
CA PHE A 272 6.61 1.62 13.04
C PHE A 272 7.05 2.73 13.99
N MET A 273 7.30 2.37 15.24
CA MET A 273 7.81 3.26 16.27
C MET A 273 9.34 3.20 16.29
N ALA A 274 9.99 4.30 16.67
CA ALA A 274 11.46 4.35 16.74
C ALA A 274 12.06 3.35 17.74
N THR A 275 11.25 2.84 18.68
CA THR A 275 11.61 1.79 19.65
C THR A 275 11.69 0.38 19.04
N GLY A 276 11.15 0.17 17.83
CA GLY A 276 11.03 -1.12 17.16
C GLY A 276 9.62 -1.71 17.25
N GLU A 277 8.77 -1.17 18.12
CA GLU A 277 7.37 -1.57 18.23
C GLU A 277 6.56 -1.16 17.00
N VAL A 278 5.40 -1.79 16.82
CA VAL A 278 4.49 -1.53 15.71
C VAL A 278 3.18 -0.99 16.26
N MET A 279 2.78 0.20 15.82
CA MET A 279 1.47 0.75 16.12
C MET A 279 0.48 0.33 15.04
N VAL A 280 -0.61 -0.31 15.46
CA VAL A 280 -1.75 -0.65 14.61
C VAL A 280 -2.91 0.25 15.00
N ALA A 281 -3.40 1.06 14.08
CA ALA A 281 -4.66 1.78 14.23
C ALA A 281 -5.75 0.99 13.50
N ALA A 282 -6.91 0.83 14.13
CA ALA A 282 -8.03 0.07 13.59
C ALA A 282 -9.37 0.77 13.86
N SER A 283 -10.33 0.61 12.95
CA SER A 283 -11.67 1.16 13.06
C SER A 283 -12.71 0.14 12.59
N GLU A 284 -13.84 0.11 13.27
CA GLU A 284 -15.03 -0.68 12.90
C GLU A 284 -15.79 -0.06 11.72
N GLY A 285 -15.40 1.13 11.24
CA GLY A 285 -16.03 1.80 10.10
C GLY A 285 -17.16 2.75 10.49
N THR A 286 -17.66 2.69 11.72
CA THR A 286 -18.62 3.66 12.24
C THR A 286 -17.91 4.83 12.91
N VAL A 287 -18.41 6.05 12.68
CA VAL A 287 -17.90 7.26 13.36
C VAL A 287 -18.29 7.33 14.84
N ALA A 288 -19.22 6.48 15.29
CA ALA A 288 -19.64 6.39 16.68
C ALA A 288 -18.70 5.55 17.55
N ALA A 289 -17.87 4.69 16.93
CA ALA A 289 -16.88 3.89 17.64
C ALA A 289 -15.54 4.63 17.72
N ALA A 290 -14.75 4.28 18.72
CA ALA A 290 -13.38 4.78 18.82
C ALA A 290 -12.51 4.21 17.70
N VAL A 291 -11.57 5.02 17.22
CA VAL A 291 -10.39 4.49 16.54
C VAL A 291 -9.48 3.87 17.60
N GLN A 292 -9.32 2.56 17.52
CA GLN A 292 -8.56 1.77 18.47
C GLN A 292 -7.11 1.71 18.01
N CYS A 293 -6.17 1.94 18.93
CA CYS A 293 -4.74 1.76 18.66
C CYS A 293 -4.18 0.63 19.52
N PHE A 294 -3.29 -0.16 18.94
CA PHE A 294 -2.60 -1.26 19.59
C PHE A 294 -1.10 -1.14 19.38
N ILE A 295 -0.33 -1.52 20.39
CA ILE A 295 1.13 -1.61 20.31
C ILE A 295 1.48 -3.09 20.23
N VAL A 296 2.10 -3.48 19.12
CA VAL A 296 2.51 -4.84 18.82
C VAL A 296 4.02 -4.94 18.88
N THR A 297 4.51 -5.91 19.66
CA THR A 297 5.92 -6.31 19.69
C THR A 297 6.07 -7.65 18.99
N VAL A 298 7.18 -7.79 18.27
CA VAL A 298 7.51 -9.03 17.56
C VAL A 298 8.93 -9.40 17.96
N GLU A 299 9.09 -10.60 18.50
CA GLU A 299 10.36 -11.09 19.03
C GLU A 299 10.65 -12.50 18.51
N VAL A 300 11.92 -12.88 18.54
CA VAL A 300 12.36 -14.25 18.20
C VAL A 300 12.92 -14.90 19.45
N GLU A 301 12.18 -15.85 20.00
CA GLU A 301 12.58 -16.64 21.15
C GLU A 301 12.73 -18.10 20.72
N ASN A 302 13.88 -18.72 20.99
CA ASN A 302 14.11 -20.14 20.69
C ASN A 302 13.76 -20.55 19.23
N ASN A 303 14.07 -19.69 18.25
CA ASN A 303 13.71 -19.83 16.83
C ASN A 303 12.18 -19.89 16.54
N ALA A 304 11.36 -19.42 17.47
CA ALA A 304 9.94 -19.16 17.27
C ALA A 304 9.67 -17.66 17.24
N CYS A 305 8.71 -17.24 16.43
CA CYS A 305 8.23 -15.87 16.44
C CYS A 305 7.20 -15.72 17.57
N VAL A 306 7.38 -14.73 18.43
CA VAL A 306 6.46 -14.37 19.52
C VAL A 306 5.88 -13.01 19.20
N ILE A 307 4.56 -12.88 19.30
CA ILE A 307 3.84 -11.63 19.07
C ILE A 307 3.12 -11.29 20.36
N ASN A 308 3.38 -10.10 20.92
CA ASN A 308 2.57 -9.57 22.02
C ASN A 308 1.83 -8.33 21.54
N SER A 309 0.58 -8.17 21.98
CA SER A 309 -0.25 -7.01 21.70
C SER A 309 -0.71 -6.38 23.00
N SER A 310 -0.64 -5.05 23.07
CA SER A 310 -1.16 -4.25 24.17
C SER A 310 -1.99 -3.09 23.64
N ALA A 311 -2.93 -2.60 24.44
CA ALA A 311 -3.74 -1.46 24.07
C ALA A 311 -2.90 -0.17 24.09
N GLY A 312 -2.96 0.60 23.00
CA GLY A 312 -2.42 1.94 22.90
C GLY A 312 -3.47 3.03 23.19
N ALA A 313 -3.05 4.29 23.12
CA ALA A 313 -3.97 5.42 23.23
C ALA A 313 -4.99 5.39 22.09
N SER A 314 -6.28 5.37 22.43
CA SER A 314 -7.39 5.35 21.45
C SER A 314 -8.21 6.63 21.57
N PHE A 315 -9.00 6.97 20.55
CA PHE A 315 -9.76 8.22 20.54
C PHE A 315 -11.07 8.13 19.76
N PHE A 316 -11.99 9.04 20.06
CA PHE A 316 -13.25 9.21 19.32
C PHE A 316 -13.13 10.39 18.36
N LEU A 317 -13.76 10.27 17.19
CA LEU A 317 -13.72 11.29 16.15
C LEU A 317 -14.51 12.53 16.55
N LYS A 318 -14.07 13.72 16.09
CA LYS A 318 -14.82 14.96 16.30
C LYS A 318 -16.02 15.08 15.37
N SER A 319 -15.99 14.41 14.22
CA SER A 319 -17.13 14.36 13.29
C SER A 319 -18.41 13.85 13.96
N LEU A 320 -18.30 13.07 15.05
CA LEU A 320 -19.44 12.69 15.87
C LEU A 320 -20.14 13.89 16.52
N THR A 321 -19.37 14.86 17.08
CA THR A 321 -19.93 15.99 17.84
C THR A 321 -20.43 17.13 16.96
N ASP A 322 -19.82 17.31 15.78
CA ASP A 322 -20.12 18.47 14.92
C ASP A 322 -21.27 18.20 13.93
N TYR A 323 -21.54 16.93 13.58
CA TYR A 323 -22.50 16.56 12.53
C TYR A 323 -23.70 15.73 13.01
N SER A 324 -23.75 15.30 14.27
CA SER A 324 -24.91 14.59 14.83
C SER A 324 -26.20 15.41 14.85
N ASN A 325 -26.11 16.74 14.66
CA ASN A 325 -27.24 17.68 14.74
C ASN A 325 -27.83 18.09 13.37
N ARG A 326 -27.29 17.62 12.24
CA ARG A 326 -27.82 17.94 10.91
C ARG A 326 -28.25 16.65 10.21
N ASP A 327 -29.56 16.43 10.15
CA ASP A 327 -30.29 15.49 9.28
C ASP A 327 -29.55 14.23 8.81
N ASN A 328 -29.79 13.09 9.45
CA ASN A 328 -29.70 11.72 8.89
C ASN A 328 -28.49 11.31 8.02
N GLN A 329 -27.39 12.09 7.99
CA GLN A 329 -26.22 11.76 7.18
C GLN A 329 -25.42 10.66 7.87
N VAL A 330 -25.54 9.45 7.34
CA VAL A 330 -24.75 8.29 7.78
C VAL A 330 -23.31 8.47 7.30
N LEU A 331 -22.48 9.03 8.17
CA LEU A 331 -21.03 9.07 7.99
C LEU A 331 -20.42 7.73 8.40
N HIS A 332 -19.44 7.27 7.64
CA HIS A 332 -18.62 6.12 7.98
C HIS A 332 -17.14 6.45 7.80
N VAL A 333 -16.29 5.76 8.55
CA VAL A 333 -14.84 5.83 8.39
C VAL A 333 -14.46 5.05 7.13
N SER A 334 -14.08 5.78 6.08
CA SER A 334 -13.75 5.19 4.78
C SER A 334 -12.29 4.80 4.67
N LYS A 335 -11.40 5.47 5.40
CA LYS A 335 -9.98 5.15 5.45
C LYS A 335 -9.34 5.66 6.73
N ILE A 336 -8.43 4.87 7.30
CA ILE A 336 -7.42 5.37 8.22
C ILE A 336 -6.04 5.15 7.61
N CYS A 337 -5.14 6.11 7.80
CA CYS A 337 -3.76 5.96 7.40
C CYS A 337 -2.82 6.81 8.24
N PHE A 338 -1.68 6.23 8.63
CA PHE A 338 -0.59 7.01 9.17
C PHE A 338 0.02 7.86 8.06
N LEU A 339 0.37 9.10 8.38
CA LEU A 339 0.94 10.02 7.39
C LEU A 339 2.28 9.50 6.85
N ASN A 340 3.08 8.89 7.73
CA ASN A 340 4.32 8.21 7.37
C ASN A 340 4.41 6.91 8.15
N ARG A 341 4.81 5.83 7.50
CA ARG A 341 4.98 4.51 8.13
C ARG A 341 6.09 4.48 9.17
N GLU A 342 7.05 5.38 9.08
CA GLU A 342 8.11 5.52 10.08
C GLU A 342 7.81 6.63 11.10
N ASN A 343 6.55 7.04 11.20
CA ASN A 343 6.07 8.01 12.18
C ASN A 343 4.67 7.62 12.66
N SER A 344 4.59 7.03 13.85
CA SER A 344 3.34 6.65 14.52
C SER A 344 2.56 7.82 15.10
N ASP A 345 3.08 9.04 15.07
CA ASP A 345 2.51 10.16 15.83
C ASP A 345 1.44 10.92 15.06
N VAL A 346 1.29 10.70 13.74
CA VAL A 346 0.32 11.42 12.92
C VAL A 346 -0.58 10.45 12.17
N LEU A 347 -1.86 10.45 12.53
CA LEU A 347 -2.90 9.62 11.94
C LEU A 347 -3.92 10.48 11.21
N LEU A 348 -4.25 10.08 9.98
CA LEU A 348 -5.32 10.65 9.19
C LEU A 348 -6.53 9.74 9.24
N VAL A 349 -7.70 10.30 9.52
CA VAL A 349 -8.97 9.58 9.50
C VAL A 349 -9.89 10.23 8.49
N CYS A 350 -10.20 9.49 7.43
CA CYS A 350 -11.12 9.91 6.38
C CYS A 350 -12.52 9.41 6.70
N CYS A 351 -13.48 10.32 6.72
CA CYS A 351 -14.90 10.02 6.84
C CYS A 351 -15.58 10.34 5.52
N ALA A 352 -16.53 9.50 5.11
CA ALA A 352 -17.33 9.72 3.92
C ALA A 352 -18.80 9.43 4.21
N GLY A 353 -19.67 10.14 3.51
CA GLY A 353 -21.11 9.92 3.47
C GLY A 353 -21.72 10.60 2.25
N PRO A 354 -23.04 10.46 2.05
CA PRO A 354 -23.73 11.11 0.93
C PRO A 354 -23.51 12.63 0.94
N GLY A 355 -22.84 13.16 -0.09
CA GLY A 355 -22.57 14.60 -0.23
C GLY A 355 -21.50 15.18 0.70
N HIS A 356 -20.86 14.36 1.54
CA HIS A 356 -19.88 14.82 2.52
C HIS A 356 -18.64 13.92 2.56
N SER A 357 -17.47 14.54 2.54
CA SER A 357 -16.22 13.87 2.88
C SER A 357 -15.39 14.78 3.78
N SER A 358 -14.80 14.20 4.82
CA SER A 358 -13.88 14.91 5.69
C SER A 358 -12.61 14.09 5.94
N VAL A 359 -11.53 14.80 6.23
CA VAL A 359 -10.27 14.23 6.70
C VAL A 359 -9.92 14.91 8.02
N GLU A 360 -9.82 14.12 9.08
CA GLU A 360 -9.34 14.59 10.38
C GLU A 360 -7.87 14.23 10.57
N VAL A 361 -7.08 15.19 11.04
CA VAL A 361 -5.66 15.01 11.36
C VAL A 361 -5.50 14.93 12.86
N TRP A 362 -4.92 13.83 13.33
CA TRP A 362 -4.72 13.52 14.74
C TRP A 362 -3.23 13.37 15.05
N HIS A 363 -2.78 14.00 16.14
CA HIS A 363 -1.40 13.90 16.61
C HIS A 363 -1.34 13.19 17.95
N LEU A 364 -0.50 12.17 18.08
CA LEU A 364 -0.16 11.55 19.34
C LEU A 364 0.88 12.42 20.05
N LEU A 365 0.55 12.87 21.26
CA LEU A 365 1.44 13.70 22.07
C LEU A 365 1.56 13.11 23.47
N GLU A 366 2.71 13.27 24.09
CA GLU A 366 2.85 13.03 25.53
C GLU A 366 2.12 14.14 26.30
N GLN A 367 1.07 13.78 27.01
CA GLN A 367 0.42 14.68 27.95
C GLN A 367 0.82 14.33 29.38
N THR A 368 1.33 15.32 30.10
CA THR A 368 1.58 15.19 31.54
C THR A 368 0.25 15.37 32.28
N MET A 369 -0.18 14.35 33.02
CA MET A 369 -1.39 14.37 33.82
C MET A 369 -1.04 14.39 35.31
N PRO A 370 -1.61 15.31 36.09
CA PRO A 370 -1.42 15.29 37.54
C PRO A 370 -2.04 14.02 38.11
N LEU A 371 -1.28 13.27 38.92
CA LEU A 371 -1.83 12.13 39.62
C LEU A 371 -2.84 12.61 40.67
N HIS A 372 -3.86 11.79 40.94
CA HIS A 372 -4.78 12.06 42.05
C HIS A 372 -4.00 12.11 43.37
N ARG A 373 -4.43 12.95 44.33
CA ARG A 373 -3.75 13.19 45.62
C ARG A 373 -3.43 11.91 46.40
N VAL A 374 -4.25 10.87 46.27
CA VAL A 374 -4.05 9.56 46.91
C VAL A 374 -2.79 8.83 46.42
N PHE A 375 -2.35 9.09 45.18
CA PHE A 375 -1.14 8.53 44.58
C PHE A 375 0.06 9.48 44.66
N GLN A 376 -0.11 10.66 45.26
CA GLN A 376 0.98 11.60 45.50
C GLN A 376 1.62 11.25 46.85
N SER A 377 2.90 10.86 46.83
CA SER A 377 3.67 10.66 48.06
C SER A 377 3.99 12.00 48.70
N ALA A 378 4.00 12.07 50.05
CA ALA A 378 4.42 13.26 50.80
C ALA A 378 5.85 13.71 50.47
N ALA A 379 6.68 12.82 49.91
CA ALA A 379 8.04 13.10 49.45
C ALA A 379 8.11 13.69 48.02
N SER A 380 7.04 13.59 47.23
CA SER A 380 6.97 14.08 45.85
C SER A 380 5.57 14.62 45.52
N PRO A 381 5.21 15.81 46.02
CA PRO A 381 3.85 16.37 45.91
C PRO A 381 3.41 16.75 44.48
N GLU A 382 4.29 16.60 43.48
CA GLU A 382 4.02 16.88 42.06
C GLU A 382 4.32 15.69 41.15
N ALA A 383 4.15 14.46 41.65
CA ALA A 383 4.26 13.27 40.81
C ALA A 383 3.21 13.34 39.69
N ALA A 384 3.68 13.55 38.46
CA ALA A 384 2.85 13.60 37.27
C ALA A 384 3.18 12.41 36.36
N CYS A 385 2.14 11.79 35.81
CA CYS A 385 2.30 10.70 34.87
C CYS A 385 2.26 11.26 33.45
N LYS A 386 3.25 10.90 32.63
CA LYS A 386 3.21 11.16 31.19
C LYS A 386 2.46 10.03 30.52
N MET A 387 1.42 10.37 29.77
CA MET A 387 0.66 9.40 29.00
C MET A 387 0.51 9.86 27.55
N PRO A 388 0.60 8.94 26.57
CA PRO A 388 0.32 9.26 25.18
C PRO A 388 -1.17 9.59 25.02
N LYS A 389 -1.47 10.65 24.27
CA LYS A 389 -2.84 11.04 23.96
C LYS A 389 -2.96 11.62 22.56
N TRP A 390 -3.97 11.14 21.83
CA TRP A 390 -4.35 11.70 20.55
C TRP A 390 -5.03 13.05 20.72
N MET A 391 -4.52 14.03 19.98
CA MET A 391 -4.98 15.40 19.96
C MET A 391 -5.37 15.76 18.52
N HIS A 392 -6.65 16.06 18.32
CA HIS A 392 -7.14 16.59 17.05
C HIS A 392 -6.41 17.89 16.71
N LYS A 393 -5.94 18.00 15.47
CA LYS A 393 -5.22 19.19 14.97
C LYS A 393 -6.02 19.96 13.93
N ALA A 394 -6.64 19.25 12.98
CA ALA A 394 -7.35 19.87 11.88
C ALA A 394 -8.45 18.96 11.34
N SER A 395 -9.48 19.56 10.76
CA SER A 395 -10.48 18.89 9.94
C SER A 395 -10.55 19.60 8.59
N ILE A 396 -10.41 18.84 7.51
CA ILE A 396 -10.61 19.31 6.14
C ILE A 396 -11.92 18.72 5.67
N VAL A 397 -12.88 19.57 5.29
CA VAL A 397 -14.22 19.14 4.92
C VAL A 397 -14.48 19.56 3.48
N THR A 398 -14.96 18.63 2.68
CA THR A 398 -15.44 18.86 1.32
C THR A 398 -16.93 18.51 1.29
N MET A 399 -17.77 19.50 1.03
CA MET A 399 -19.17 19.29 0.68
C MET A 399 -19.29 19.33 -0.84
N LEU A 400 -19.82 18.26 -1.42
CA LEU A 400 -20.26 18.30 -2.82
C LEU A 400 -21.64 18.98 -2.81
N ILE A 401 -21.70 20.19 -3.39
CA ILE A 401 -22.94 20.96 -3.57
C ILE A 401 -23.81 20.30 -4.63
#